data_AF-A0A2A2TLH8-F1
#
_entry.id   AF-A0A2A2TLH8-F1
#
_cell.length_a   1.000
_cell.length_b   1.000
_cell.length_c   1.000
_cell.angle_alpha   90.00
_cell.angle_beta   90.00
_cell.angle_gamma   90.00
#
_symmetry.space_group_name_H-M   'P 1'
#
loop_
_entity.id
_entity.type
_entity.pdbx_description
1 polymer ?
#
loop_
_entity_poly.entity_id
_entity_poly.type
_entity_poly.pdbx_seq_one_letter_code
_entity_poly.pdbx_strand_id
1 'polypeptide(L)'
;MSEIPLVSIVISSQIPLDEIESLETSLSLSSIKVQKLPSRVLGVDDIVLVATVISGVAATAQLMDYSIKVAKSINNWRRKLREKGIEPKGKLEHPKCPFLDLNTATDEEIEAWLSQK
;
A
#
# COMPACT_ATOMS: atom_id res chain seq x y z
N MET A 1 5.55 -9.02 20.80
CA MET A 1 6.09 -8.69 19.48
C MET A 1 5.51 -7.35 19.07
N SER A 2 6.35 -6.42 18.63
CA SER A 2 5.88 -5.09 18.21
C SER A 2 5.54 -5.12 16.73
N GLU A 3 4.35 -4.67 16.37
CA GLU A 3 3.95 -4.45 14.98
C GLU A 3 4.31 -3.02 14.61
N ILE A 4 5.04 -2.85 13.51
CA ILE A 4 5.42 -1.53 13.01
C ILE A 4 4.56 -1.26 11.77
N PRO A 5 3.73 -0.20 11.77
CA PRO A 5 3.01 0.20 10.57
C PRO A 5 4.00 0.71 9.53
N LEU A 6 4.01 0.07 8.37
CA LEU A 6 4.92 0.40 7.27
C LEU A 6 4.30 1.47 6.37
N VAL A 7 3.04 1.30 5.96
CA VAL A 7 2.31 2.27 5.11
C VAL A 7 0.80 2.10 5.25
N SER A 8 0.07 3.19 5.08
CA SER A 8 -1.37 3.18 4.86
C SER A 8 -1.64 3.42 3.37
N ILE A 9 -2.35 2.49 2.74
CA ILE A 9 -2.76 2.57 1.33
C ILE A 9 -4.24 2.92 1.33
N VAL A 10 -4.57 4.14 0.93
CA VAL A 10 -5.95 4.62 0.83
C VAL A 10 -6.41 4.41 -0.60
N ILE A 11 -7.45 3.61 -0.80
CA ILE A 11 -7.96 3.22 -2.11
C ILE A 11 -9.40 3.71 -2.22
N SER A 12 -9.73 4.33 -3.36
CA SER A 12 -11.08 4.80 -3.61
C SER A 12 -12.08 3.65 -3.69
N SER A 13 -13.28 3.78 -3.12
CA SER A 13 -14.39 2.82 -3.34
C SER A 13 -14.82 2.66 -4.80
N GLN A 14 -14.37 3.55 -5.70
CA GLN A 14 -14.59 3.38 -7.13
C GLN A 14 -13.81 2.19 -7.72
N ILE A 15 -12.78 1.71 -7.02
CA ILE A 15 -12.06 0.51 -7.41
C ILE A 15 -12.89 -0.72 -7.01
N PRO A 16 -13.12 -1.68 -7.93
CA PRO A 16 -13.83 -2.91 -7.63
C PRO A 16 -13.19 -3.67 -6.46
N LEU A 17 -14.04 -4.23 -5.59
CA LEU A 17 -13.61 -4.87 -4.34
C LEU A 17 -12.65 -6.04 -4.59
N ASP A 18 -12.86 -6.80 -5.66
CA ASP A 18 -12.01 -7.92 -6.08
C ASP A 18 -10.58 -7.48 -6.44
N GLU A 19 -10.41 -6.28 -7.00
CA GLU A 19 -9.08 -5.73 -7.26
C GLU A 19 -8.40 -5.29 -5.96
N ILE A 20 -9.15 -4.76 -5.00
CA ILE A 20 -8.63 -4.38 -3.68
C ILE A 20 -8.18 -5.63 -2.91
N GLU A 21 -8.98 -6.68 -2.95
CA GLU A 21 -8.67 -7.99 -2.36
C GLU A 21 -7.45 -8.64 -3.05
N SER A 22 -7.27 -8.41 -4.36
CA SER A 22 -6.06 -8.85 -5.07
C SER A 22 -4.79 -8.21 -4.51
N LEU A 23 -4.83 -6.91 -4.21
CA LEU A 23 -3.69 -6.22 -3.58
C LEU A 23 -3.44 -6.73 -2.15
N GLU A 24 -4.50 -6.88 -1.35
CA GLU A 24 -4.42 -7.43 0.01
C GLU A 24 -3.79 -8.83 0.02
N THR A 25 -4.20 -9.69 -0.91
CA THR A 25 -3.65 -11.03 -1.09
C THR A 25 -2.17 -10.98 -1.48
N SER A 26 -1.80 -10.10 -2.43
CA SER A 26 -0.41 -9.95 -2.87
C SER A 26 0.53 -9.51 -1.74
N LEU A 27 0.06 -8.58 -0.90
CA LEU A 27 0.80 -8.12 0.28
C LEU A 27 0.91 -9.23 1.34
N SER A 28 -0.19 -9.94 1.61
CA SER A 28 -0.21 -11.07 2.55
C SER A 28 0.74 -12.20 2.14
N LEU A 29 0.77 -12.56 0.85
CA LEU A 29 1.72 -13.55 0.30
C LEU A 29 3.18 -13.13 0.45
N SER A 30 3.42 -11.82 0.54
CA SER A 30 4.76 -11.24 0.75
C SER A 30 5.15 -11.15 2.23
N SER A 31 4.43 -11.88 3.11
CA SER A 31 4.62 -11.89 4.57
C SER A 31 4.40 -10.51 5.23
N ILE A 32 3.61 -9.65 4.59
CA ILE A 32 3.19 -8.36 5.14
C ILE A 32 1.79 -8.53 5.70
N LYS A 33 1.60 -8.21 6.98
CA LYS A 33 0.27 -8.26 7.59
C LYS A 33 -0.52 -7.05 7.10
N VAL A 34 -1.74 -7.27 6.63
CA VAL A 34 -2.62 -6.19 6.17
C VAL A 34 -3.84 -6.12 7.08
N GLN A 35 -4.19 -4.91 7.48
CA GLN A 35 -5.46 -4.63 8.14
C GLN A 35 -6.30 -3.74 7.23
N LYS A 36 -7.48 -4.23 6.85
CA LYS A 36 -8.47 -3.47 6.10
C LYS A 36 -9.35 -2.68 7.06
N LEU A 37 -9.37 -1.36 6.89
CA LEU A 37 -10.19 -0.44 7.67
C LEU A 37 -11.12 0.33 6.73
N PRO A 38 -12.45 0.30 6.94
CA PRO A 38 -13.33 1.21 6.24
C PRO A 38 -13.05 2.64 6.71
N SER A 39 -12.79 3.55 5.77
CA SER A 39 -12.65 4.97 6.04
C SER A 39 -13.81 5.70 5.37
N ARG A 40 -14.49 6.55 6.13
CA ARG A 40 -15.54 7.41 5.59
C ARG A 40 -15.14 8.86 5.84
N VAL A 41 -14.60 9.50 4.81
CA VAL A 41 -14.25 10.92 4.87
C VAL A 41 -15.19 11.68 3.95
N LEU A 42 -16.03 12.54 4.54
CA LEU A 42 -16.89 13.47 3.82
C LEU A 42 -17.81 12.82 2.76
N GLY A 43 -18.33 11.62 3.03
CA GLY A 43 -19.32 10.96 2.16
C GLY A 43 -18.74 10.15 1.01
N VAL A 44 -17.41 10.10 0.86
CA VAL A 44 -16.72 9.12 0.01
C VAL A 44 -16.28 7.97 0.91
N ASP A 45 -16.74 6.76 0.58
CA ASP A 45 -16.23 5.55 1.21
C ASP A 45 -14.87 5.26 0.59
N ASP A 46 -13.80 5.27 1.37
CA ASP A 46 -12.47 4.85 0.94
C ASP A 46 -12.08 3.61 1.74
N ILE A 47 -11.34 2.70 1.13
CA ILE A 47 -10.81 1.52 1.80
C ILE A 47 -9.35 1.80 2.15
N VAL A 48 -9.03 1.73 3.45
CA VAL A 48 -7.66 1.90 3.92
C VAL A 48 -7.08 0.51 4.21
N LEU A 49 -6.01 0.16 3.51
CA LEU A 49 -5.19 -1.01 3.82
C LEU A 49 -3.97 -0.55 4.61
N VAL A 50 -3.87 -0.95 5.87
CA VAL A 50 -2.70 -0.69 6.70
C VAL A 50 -1.76 -1.88 6.60
N ALA A 51 -0.61 -1.69 5.98
CA ALA A 51 0.44 -2.70 5.89
C ALA A 51 1.34 -2.61 7.13
N THR A 52 1.43 -3.69 7.90
CA THR A 52 2.28 -3.80 9.09
C THR A 52 3.26 -4.97 8.95
N VAL A 53 4.40 -4.83 9.59
CA VAL A 53 5.43 -5.87 9.66
C VAL A 53 5.75 -6.19 11.11
N ILE A 54 5.99 -7.47 11.39
CA ILE A 54 6.33 -7.95 12.73
C ILE A 54 7.83 -7.73 12.92
N SER A 55 8.22 -6.78 13.76
CA SER A 55 9.64 -6.54 14.04
C SER A 55 10.14 -7.43 15.18
N GLY A 56 11.16 -8.25 14.90
CA GLY A 56 12.13 -8.73 15.88
C GLY A 56 13.36 -7.82 15.96
N VAL A 57 14.32 -8.12 16.85
CA VAL A 57 15.49 -7.29 17.24
C VAL A 57 16.51 -6.96 16.11
N ALA A 58 16.21 -7.26 14.84
CA ALA A 58 17.11 -7.12 13.69
C ALA A 58 16.59 -6.07 12.66
N ALA A 59 16.24 -4.88 13.16
CA ALA A 59 15.11 -4.10 12.65
C ALA A 59 15.29 -3.30 11.34
N THR A 60 16.48 -2.99 10.81
CA THR A 60 16.58 -2.05 9.66
C THR A 60 16.70 -2.70 8.28
N ALA A 61 17.53 -3.72 8.11
CA ALA A 61 17.71 -4.37 6.80
C ALA A 61 16.44 -5.10 6.34
N GLN A 62 15.69 -5.69 7.27
CA GLN A 62 14.42 -6.35 6.99
C GLN A 62 13.33 -5.36 6.58
N LEU A 63 13.29 -4.16 7.18
CA LEU A 63 12.33 -3.11 6.79
C LEU A 63 12.53 -2.64 5.36
N MET A 64 13.78 -2.55 4.89
CA MET A 64 14.07 -2.21 3.49
C MET A 64 13.54 -3.28 2.53
N ASP A 65 13.77 -4.55 2.83
CA ASP A 65 13.27 -5.68 2.02
C ASP A 65 11.74 -5.70 1.97
N TYR A 66 11.06 -5.48 3.10
CA TYR A 66 9.60 -5.35 3.13
C TYR A 66 9.10 -4.14 2.34
N SER A 67 9.79 -3.00 2.41
CA SER A 67 9.42 -1.80 1.65
C SER A 67 9.50 -2.05 0.15
N ILE A 68 10.53 -2.75 -0.32
CA ILE A 68 10.68 -3.17 -1.72
C ILE A 68 9.53 -4.11 -2.13
N LYS A 69 9.16 -5.08 -1.28
CA LYS A 69 8.05 -6.01 -1.55
C LYS A 69 6.69 -5.29 -1.63
N VAL A 70 6.45 -4.34 -0.73
CA VAL A 70 5.25 -3.50 -0.76
C VAL A 70 5.21 -2.68 -2.05
N ALA A 71 6.31 -2.01 -2.41
CA ALA A 71 6.41 -1.19 -3.61
C ALA A 71 6.10 -2.02 -4.87
N LYS A 72 6.73 -3.19 -5.00
CA LYS A 72 6.47 -4.12 -6.12
C LYS A 72 5.03 -4.59 -6.17
N SER A 73 4.41 -4.90 -5.04
CA SER A 73 3.01 -5.32 -4.99
C SER A 73 2.07 -4.20 -5.46
N ILE A 74 2.32 -2.97 -5.01
CA ILE A 74 1.55 -1.80 -5.43
C ILE A 74 1.74 -1.53 -6.93
N ASN A 75 2.98 -1.48 -7.42
CA ASN A 75 3.28 -1.22 -8.84
C ASN A 75 2.65 -2.28 -9.76
N ASN A 76 2.74 -3.56 -9.40
CA ASN A 76 2.12 -4.63 -10.15
C ASN A 76 0.58 -4.52 -10.15
N TRP A 77 -0.03 -4.18 -9.01
CA TRP A 77 -1.46 -3.95 -8.93
C TRP A 77 -1.92 -2.77 -9.78
N ARG A 78 -1.21 -1.64 -9.73
CA ARG A 78 -1.46 -0.47 -10.57
C ARG A 78 -1.39 -0.80 -12.05
N ARG A 79 -0.40 -1.60 -12.47
CA ARG A 79 -0.26 -2.06 -13.85
C ARG A 79 -1.45 -2.91 -14.29
N LYS A 80 -1.86 -3.88 -13.47
CA LYS A 80 -3.03 -4.73 -13.74
C LYS A 80 -4.33 -3.92 -13.83
N LEU A 81 -4.51 -2.90 -12.99
CA LEU A 81 -5.67 -2.01 -13.08
C LEU A 81 -5.69 -1.26 -14.41
N ARG A 82 -4.55 -0.69 -14.81
CA ARG A 82 -4.41 0.02 -16.09
C ARG A 82 -4.65 -0.89 -17.30
N GLU A 83 -4.18 -2.14 -17.25
CA GLU A 83 -4.45 -3.15 -18.29
C GLU A 83 -5.94 -3.45 -18.45
N LYS A 84 -6.72 -3.32 -17.36
CA LYS A 84 -8.18 -3.46 -17.35
C LYS A 84 -8.92 -2.15 -17.69
N GLY A 85 -8.20 -1.07 -17.99
CA GLY A 85 -8.77 0.25 -18.24
C GLY A 85 -9.27 0.97 -16.98
N ILE A 86 -8.83 0.54 -15.79
CA ILE A 86 -9.21 1.11 -14.49
C ILE A 86 -8.07 2.02 -14.02
N GLU A 87 -8.40 3.26 -13.67
CA GLU A 87 -7.44 4.18 -13.05
C GLU A 87 -7.18 3.74 -11.60
N PRO A 88 -5.91 3.60 -11.16
CA PRO A 88 -5.58 3.20 -9.79
C PRO A 88 -5.75 4.37 -8.81
N LYS A 89 -7.00 4.80 -8.61
CA LYS A 89 -7.38 5.90 -7.71
C LYS A 89 -7.12 5.54 -6.26
N GLY A 90 -6.07 6.13 -5.70
CA GLY A 90 -5.68 5.95 -4.31
C GLY A 90 -4.44 6.76 -3.98
N LYS A 91 -3.97 6.65 -2.75
CA LYS A 91 -2.77 7.33 -2.26
C LYS A 91 -2.06 6.52 -1.18
N LEU A 92 -0.75 6.72 -1.07
CA LEU A 92 0.04 6.26 0.06
C LEU A 92 0.11 7.34 1.12
N GLU A 93 -0.09 6.93 2.37
CA GLU A 93 -0.05 7.80 3.53
C GLU A 93 0.88 7.25 4.61
N HIS A 94 1.58 8.17 5.28
CA HIS A 94 2.37 7.88 6.46
C HIS A 94 2.58 9.16 7.27
N PRO A 95 2.63 9.09 8.61
CA PRO A 95 2.75 10.29 9.45
C PRO A 95 3.98 11.17 9.18
N LYS A 96 5.05 10.59 8.62
CA LYS A 96 6.33 11.28 8.37
C LYS A 96 6.57 11.68 6.91
N CYS A 97 5.66 11.34 5.99
CA CYS A 97 5.86 11.56 4.56
C CYS A 97 4.65 12.30 3.96
N PRO A 98 4.85 13.17 2.96
CA PRO A 98 3.71 13.71 2.20
C PRO A 98 2.95 12.56 1.53
N PHE A 99 1.66 12.73 1.28
CA PHE A 99 0.91 11.68 0.57
C PHE A 99 1.45 11.51 -0.86
N LEU A 100 1.39 10.29 -1.39
CA LEU A 100 1.77 9.99 -2.77
C LEU A 100 0.57 9.46 -3.53
N ASP A 101 0.19 10.11 -4.63
CA ASP A 101 -0.96 9.72 -5.46
C ASP A 101 -0.60 8.50 -6.33
N LEU A 102 -1.37 7.41 -6.19
CA LEU A 102 -1.15 6.17 -6.93
C LEU A 102 -1.59 6.25 -8.39
N ASN A 103 -2.40 7.22 -8.78
CA ASN A 103 -2.76 7.41 -10.17
C ASN A 103 -1.60 8.01 -10.96
N THR A 104 -0.92 9.02 -10.39
CA THR A 104 0.11 9.80 -11.09
C THR A 104 1.54 9.34 -10.84
N ALA A 105 1.84 8.72 -9.69
CA ALA A 105 3.21 8.39 -9.33
C ALA A 105 3.90 7.43 -10.33
N THR A 106 5.20 7.51 -10.51
CA THR A 106 5.94 6.46 -11.23
C THR A 106 6.24 5.26 -10.33
N ASP A 107 6.70 4.16 -10.93
CA ASP A 107 7.09 2.97 -10.18
C ASP A 107 8.28 3.31 -9.24
N GLU A 108 9.21 4.14 -9.72
CA GLU A 108 10.38 4.63 -8.98
C GLU A 108 10.01 5.59 -7.85
N GLU A 109 9.02 6.46 -8.07
CA GLU A 109 8.53 7.37 -7.02
C GLU A 109 7.91 6.60 -5.86
N ILE A 110 7.18 5.51 -6.14
CA ILE A 110 6.60 4.63 -5.11
C ILE A 110 7.70 3.91 -4.32
N GLU A 111 8.70 3.37 -5.02
CA GLU A 111 9.86 2.74 -4.36
C GLU A 111 10.61 3.74 -3.48
N ALA A 112 10.94 4.91 -4.01
CA ALA A 112 11.63 5.97 -3.28
C ALA A 112 10.83 6.45 -2.06
N TRP A 113 9.51 6.59 -2.19
CA TRP A 113 8.64 7.03 -1.10
C TRP A 113 8.61 6.00 0.04
N LEU A 114 8.58 4.70 -0.27
CA LEU A 114 8.60 3.63 0.73
C LEU A 114 9.98 3.45 1.37
N SER A 115 11.06 3.76 0.65
CA SER A 115 12.43 3.72 1.15
C SER A 115 12.84 4.94 2.00
N GLN A 116 12.06 6.02 2.01
CA GLN A 116 12.34 7.23 2.80
C GLN A 116 12.07 7.08 4.31
N LYS A 117 11.78 5.87 4.80
CA LYS A 117 11.37 5.60 6.19
C LYS A 117 12.41 4.88 7.03
#